data_AF-A0A9X0U2U0-F1
#
_entry.id   AF-A0A9X0U2U0-F1
#
_cell.length_a   1.000
_cell.length_b   1.000
_cell.length_c   1.000
_cell.angle_alpha   90.00
_cell.angle_beta   90.00
_cell.angle_gamma   90.00
#
_symmetry.space_group_name_H-M   'P 1'
#
loop_
_entity.id
_entity.type
_entity.pdbx_description
1 polymer ?
#
loop_
_entity_poly.entity_id
_entity_poly.type
_entity_poly.pdbx_seq_one_letter_code
_entity_poly.pdbx_strand_id
1 'polypeptide(L)'
;MLHTFVAHVSDKPGVLTRVASLFRRLNINIVSLTVGESERPEVSRMTIVCEAPDHAAHRIRASLYKLEITVDVDEVGRSEAVIRELCLIKVAAGPKTRSQIFELATVFKARVVDLAPESVMLEMTGAASKIEGLIQVLTESGYTILEVSRTGRMAMRRGHHTSRVLKALGTPHSDHSDETSFPEKPDADEILPNEFTGVHEDEA
;
A
#
# COMPACT_ATOMS: atom_id res chain seq x y z
N MET A 1 9.85 -10.69 -4.91
CA MET A 1 9.59 -10.26 -3.52
C MET A 1 8.49 -9.18 -3.53
N LEU A 2 7.87 -8.86 -2.38
CA LEU A 2 6.84 -7.80 -2.34
C LEU A 2 7.49 -6.46 -1.97
N HIS A 3 7.34 -5.47 -2.85
CA HIS A 3 7.71 -4.08 -2.60
C HIS A 3 6.47 -3.28 -2.22
N THR A 4 6.61 -2.33 -1.29
CA THR A 4 5.53 -1.44 -0.86
C THR A 4 5.97 -0.01 -1.07
N PHE A 5 5.30 0.70 -1.97
CA PHE A 5 5.54 2.11 -2.22
C PHE A 5 4.43 2.95 -1.60
N VAL A 6 4.83 4.09 -1.03
CA VAL A 6 3.93 5.16 -0.61
C VAL A 6 4.18 6.33 -1.55
N ALA A 7 3.21 6.62 -2.39
CA ALA A 7 3.27 7.74 -3.33
C ALA A 7 2.29 8.84 -2.89
N HIS A 8 2.77 10.08 -2.84
CA HIS A 8 1.93 11.26 -2.78
C HIS A 8 1.75 11.78 -4.19
N VAL A 9 0.50 11.90 -4.61
CA VAL A 9 0.13 12.26 -5.97
C VAL A 9 -0.89 13.39 -5.94
N SER A 10 -0.93 14.22 -6.98
CA SER A 10 -1.96 15.24 -7.14
C SER A 10 -3.35 14.60 -7.09
N ASP A 11 -4.30 15.23 -6.39
CA ASP A 11 -5.67 14.76 -6.30
C ASP A 11 -6.51 15.31 -7.46
N LYS A 12 -6.30 14.74 -8.64
CA LYS A 12 -6.95 15.15 -9.89
C LYS A 12 -7.47 13.94 -10.68
N PRO A 13 -8.53 14.10 -11.49
CA PRO A 13 -9.01 13.03 -12.36
C PRO A 13 -7.89 12.42 -13.23
N GLY A 14 -7.90 11.10 -13.37
CA GLY A 14 -6.95 10.35 -14.21
C GLY A 14 -5.64 9.94 -13.53
N VAL A 15 -5.40 10.34 -12.28
CA VAL A 15 -4.19 10.01 -11.52
C VAL A 15 -4.03 8.50 -11.29
N LEU A 16 -5.08 7.82 -10.85
CA LEU A 16 -5.08 6.37 -10.68
C LEU A 16 -4.75 5.64 -11.99
N THR A 17 -5.37 6.06 -13.09
CA THR A 17 -5.13 5.48 -14.42
C THR A 17 -3.67 5.61 -14.84
N ARG A 18 -3.03 6.75 -14.57
CA ARG A 18 -1.60 6.96 -14.87
C ARG A 18 -0.70 6.01 -14.10
N VAL A 19 -0.95 5.86 -12.79
CA VAL A 19 -0.21 4.92 -11.94
C VAL A 19 -0.43 3.48 -12.40
N ALA A 20 -1.67 3.04 -12.56
CA ALA A 20 -1.97 1.69 -13.02
C ALA A 20 -1.36 1.38 -14.41
N SER A 21 -1.40 2.35 -15.34
CA SER A 21 -0.79 2.22 -16.66
C SER A 21 0.73 2.09 -16.59
N LEU A 22 1.39 2.74 -15.61
CA LEU A 22 2.83 2.58 -15.42
C LEU A 22 3.18 1.14 -15.05
N PHE A 23 2.49 0.56 -14.07
CA PHE A 23 2.73 -0.84 -13.66
C PHE A 23 2.44 -1.82 -14.78
N ARG A 24 1.38 -1.57 -15.57
CA ARG A 24 1.12 -2.34 -16.79
C ARG A 24 2.29 -2.29 -17.77
N ARG A 25 2.84 -1.10 -18.06
CA ARG A 25 3.99 -0.93 -18.99
C ARG A 25 5.26 -1.59 -18.47
N LEU A 26 5.48 -1.58 -17.15
CA LEU A 26 6.61 -2.27 -16.52
C LEU A 26 6.41 -3.79 -16.46
N ASN A 27 5.22 -4.29 -16.82
CA ASN A 27 4.82 -5.69 -16.67
C ASN A 27 4.96 -6.19 -15.22
N ILE A 28 4.50 -5.37 -14.28
CA ILE A 28 4.58 -5.65 -12.84
C ILE A 28 3.16 -5.81 -12.29
N ASN A 29 2.94 -6.91 -11.57
CA ASN A 29 1.66 -7.19 -10.94
C ASN A 29 1.45 -6.31 -9.69
N ILE A 30 0.33 -5.60 -9.64
CA ILE A 30 -0.12 -4.87 -8.45
C ILE A 30 -0.88 -5.88 -7.58
N VAL A 31 -0.31 -6.18 -6.41
CA VAL A 31 -0.91 -7.08 -5.41
C VAL A 31 -1.96 -6.33 -4.58
N SER A 32 -1.73 -5.05 -4.32
CA SER A 32 -2.68 -4.22 -3.58
C SER A 32 -2.46 -2.75 -3.93
N LEU A 33 -3.54 -1.99 -4.04
CA LEU A 33 -3.50 -0.55 -4.22
C LEU A 33 -4.60 0.08 -3.37
N THR A 34 -4.22 1.01 -2.52
CA THR A 34 -5.15 1.81 -1.71
C THR A 34 -4.84 3.28 -1.96
N VAL A 35 -5.90 4.09 -2.13
CA VAL A 35 -5.80 5.54 -2.31
C VAL A 35 -6.79 6.21 -1.35
N GLY A 36 -6.37 7.33 -0.78
CA GLY A 36 -7.23 8.23 -0.03
C GLY A 36 -6.61 9.62 0.04
N GLU A 37 -7.41 10.59 0.47
CA GLU A 37 -6.93 11.95 0.73
C GLU A 37 -5.79 11.92 1.75
N SER A 38 -4.79 12.78 1.56
CA SER A 38 -3.71 12.98 2.53
C SER A 38 -4.02 14.14 3.48
N GLU A 39 -3.13 14.36 4.44
CA GLU A 39 -3.15 15.55 5.31
C GLU A 39 -2.91 16.86 4.54
N ARG A 40 -2.46 16.78 3.29
CA ARG A 40 -2.19 17.93 2.43
C ARG A 40 -3.35 18.15 1.45
N PRO A 41 -3.91 19.37 1.37
CA PRO A 41 -4.94 19.70 0.39
C PRO A 41 -4.49 19.36 -1.03
N GLU A 42 -5.41 18.88 -1.86
CA GLU A 42 -5.18 18.51 -3.27
C GLU A 42 -4.10 17.44 -3.48
N VAL A 43 -3.72 16.69 -2.43
CA VAL A 43 -2.78 15.60 -2.50
C VAL A 43 -3.43 14.34 -1.96
N SER A 44 -3.42 13.30 -2.80
CA SER A 44 -3.84 11.95 -2.46
C SER A 44 -2.62 11.11 -2.07
N ARG A 45 -2.81 10.21 -1.10
CA ARG A 45 -1.80 9.26 -0.65
C ARG A 45 -2.14 7.87 -1.15
N MET A 46 -1.28 7.30 -1.99
CA MET A 46 -1.40 5.95 -2.51
C MET A 46 -0.43 5.01 -1.80
N THR A 47 -0.92 3.85 -1.36
CA THR A 47 -0.08 2.70 -0.99
C THR A 47 -0.19 1.64 -2.08
N ILE A 48 0.94 1.30 -2.67
CA ILE A 48 1.04 0.40 -3.81
C ILE A 48 1.93 -0.76 -3.41
N VAL A 49 1.38 -1.97 -3.41
CA VAL A 49 2.12 -3.20 -3.15
C VAL A 49 2.21 -3.97 -4.44
N CYS A 50 3.42 -4.31 -4.86
CA CYS A 50 3.66 -5.02 -6.11
C CYS A 50 4.67 -6.15 -5.93
N GLU A 51 4.62 -7.11 -6.84
CA GLU A 51 5.57 -8.20 -6.89
C GLU A 51 6.62 -7.94 -7.97
N ALA A 52 7.88 -7.85 -7.56
CA ALA A 52 9.01 -7.62 -8.47
C ALA A 52 10.30 -8.26 -7.91
N PRO A 53 11.36 -8.42 -8.73
CA PRO A 53 12.69 -8.79 -8.25
C PRO A 53 13.28 -7.74 -7.30
N ASP A 54 14.12 -8.15 -6.36
CA ASP A 54 14.64 -7.29 -5.28
C ASP A 54 15.34 -6.01 -5.79
N HIS A 55 16.05 -6.12 -6.91
CA HIS A 55 16.76 -5.01 -7.54
C HIS A 55 15.86 -4.07 -8.36
N ALA A 56 14.59 -4.42 -8.57
CA ALA A 56 13.67 -3.63 -9.38
C ALA A 56 13.12 -2.39 -8.64
N ALA A 57 13.23 -2.35 -7.32
CA ALA A 57 12.59 -1.33 -6.49
C ALA A 57 13.02 0.10 -6.85
N HIS A 58 14.33 0.32 -7.02
CA HIS A 58 14.87 1.61 -7.44
C HIS A 58 14.31 2.05 -8.81
N ARG A 59 14.20 1.12 -9.77
CA ARG A 59 13.63 1.41 -11.09
C ARG A 59 12.14 1.76 -11.00
N ILE A 60 11.36 1.03 -10.21
CA ILE A 60 9.93 1.28 -10.02
C ILE A 60 9.71 2.64 -9.37
N ARG A 61 10.48 2.94 -8.30
CA ARG A 61 10.46 4.25 -7.63
C ARG A 61 10.79 5.38 -8.60
N ALA A 62 11.88 5.24 -9.37
CA ALA A 62 12.26 6.24 -10.37
C ALA A 62 11.17 6.43 -11.44
N SER A 63 10.54 5.34 -11.90
CA SER A 63 9.43 5.39 -12.84
C SER A 63 8.18 6.09 -12.28
N LEU A 64 7.89 5.94 -10.99
CA LEU A 64 6.80 6.66 -10.32
C LEU A 64 7.09 8.16 -10.23
N TYR A 65 8.34 8.55 -9.92
CA TYR A 65 8.77 9.95 -9.92
C TYR A 65 8.70 10.62 -11.29
N LYS A 66 8.84 9.86 -12.37
CA LYS A 66 8.73 10.39 -13.75
C LYS A 66 7.30 10.77 -14.11
N LEU A 67 6.29 10.36 -13.34
CA LEU A 67 4.92 10.83 -13.56
C LEU A 67 4.80 12.27 -13.06
N GLU A 68 4.38 13.18 -13.92
CA GLU A 68 4.16 14.61 -13.62
C GLU A 68 3.25 14.83 -12.38
N ILE A 69 2.31 13.90 -12.16
CA ILE A 69 1.36 13.93 -11.04
C ILE A 69 1.98 13.54 -9.68
N THR A 70 3.20 13.01 -9.66
CA THR A 70 3.82 12.48 -8.46
C THR A 70 4.56 13.59 -7.71
N VAL A 71 4.16 13.81 -6.47
CA VAL A 71 4.80 14.78 -5.56
C VAL A 71 5.98 14.14 -4.84
N ASP A 72 5.79 12.91 -4.34
CA ASP A 72 6.80 12.21 -3.55
C ASP A 72 6.58 10.69 -3.63
N VAL A 73 7.65 9.91 -3.54
CA VAL A 73 7.58 8.44 -3.49
C VAL A 73 8.63 7.91 -2.53
N ASP A 74 8.15 7.12 -1.58
CA ASP A 74 8.97 6.38 -0.64
C ASP A 74 8.73 4.87 -0.83
N GLU A 75 9.79 4.08 -0.65
CA GLU A 75 9.68 2.63 -0.54
C GLU A 75 9.73 2.26 0.94
N VAL A 76 8.74 1.52 1.40
CA VAL A 76 8.57 1.19 2.81
C VAL A 76 8.84 -0.29 3.04
N GLY A 77 9.95 -0.58 3.71
CA GLY A 77 10.30 -1.94 4.14
C GLY A 77 9.33 -2.47 5.21
N ARG A 78 9.12 -3.80 5.22
CA ARG A 78 8.19 -4.44 6.19
C ARG A 78 8.61 -4.24 7.66
N SER A 79 9.90 -4.25 7.96
CA SER A 79 10.44 -4.07 9.33
C SER A 79 10.25 -2.65 9.84
N GLU A 80 10.20 -1.68 8.93
CA GLU A 80 10.20 -0.24 9.24
C GLU A 80 8.78 0.34 9.32
N ALA A 81 7.73 -0.47 9.10
CA ALA A 81 6.36 0.02 9.00
C ALA A 81 5.31 -0.80 9.76
N VAL A 82 4.22 -0.11 10.06
CA VAL A 82 2.93 -0.70 10.41
C VAL A 82 2.16 -0.91 9.11
N ILE A 83 1.81 -2.16 8.81
CA ILE A 83 0.95 -2.51 7.68
C ILE A 83 -0.36 -3.04 8.23
N ARG A 84 -1.47 -2.48 7.75
CA ARG A 84 -2.83 -2.84 8.14
C ARG A 84 -3.75 -2.88 6.93
N GLU A 85 -4.80 -3.67 7.05
CA GLU A 85 -5.90 -3.76 6.12
C GLU A 85 -7.18 -3.88 6.92
N LEU A 86 -8.27 -3.31 6.40
CA LEU A 86 -9.63 -3.50 6.91
C LEU A 86 -10.36 -4.47 5.98
N CYS A 87 -11.12 -5.39 6.58
CA CYS A 87 -11.89 -6.40 5.90
C CYS A 87 -13.31 -6.48 6.49
N LEU A 88 -14.30 -6.56 5.61
CA LEU A 88 -15.66 -6.95 5.91
C LEU A 88 -15.90 -8.36 5.38
N ILE A 89 -16.46 -9.23 6.22
CA ILE A 89 -16.76 -10.62 5.90
C ILE A 89 -18.22 -10.88 6.26
N LYS A 90 -19.04 -11.20 5.26
CA LYS A 90 -20.42 -11.63 5.47
C LYS A 90 -20.48 -13.14 5.48
N VAL A 91 -21.03 -13.72 6.54
CA VAL A 91 -21.10 -15.17 6.76
C VAL A 91 -22.55 -15.60 6.88
N ALA A 92 -22.93 -16.67 6.19
CA ALA A 92 -24.25 -17.28 6.35
C ALA A 92 -24.39 -17.86 7.76
N ALA A 93 -25.41 -17.43 8.48
CA ALA A 93 -25.58 -17.76 9.88
C ALA A 93 -27.05 -17.70 10.29
N GLY A 94 -27.55 -18.79 10.87
CA GLY A 94 -28.89 -18.83 11.45
C GLY A 94 -28.88 -18.67 12.98
N PRO A 95 -30.06 -18.69 13.62
CA PRO A 95 -30.17 -18.58 15.07
C PRO A 95 -29.36 -19.60 15.88
N LYS A 96 -29.12 -20.79 15.30
CA LYS A 96 -28.38 -21.89 15.95
C LYS A 96 -26.86 -21.78 15.82
N THR A 97 -26.36 -21.11 14.77
CA THR A 97 -24.92 -21.11 14.43
C THR A 97 -24.22 -19.79 14.76
N ARG A 98 -24.97 -18.69 14.90
CA ARG A 98 -24.39 -17.35 15.15
C ARG A 98 -23.59 -17.21 16.45
N SER A 99 -23.89 -17.98 17.50
CA SER A 99 -23.16 -17.90 18.77
C SER A 99 -21.67 -18.27 18.61
N GLN A 100 -21.39 -19.32 17.84
CA GLN A 100 -20.01 -19.73 17.54
C GLN A 100 -19.27 -18.69 16.68
N ILE A 101 -19.98 -18.02 15.77
CA ILE A 101 -19.40 -16.91 14.99
C ILE A 101 -19.02 -15.73 15.91
N PHE A 102 -19.82 -15.45 16.95
CA PHE A 102 -19.48 -14.40 17.92
C PHE A 102 -18.25 -14.76 18.77
N GLU A 103 -18.08 -16.04 19.11
CA GLU A 103 -16.88 -16.53 19.78
C GLU A 103 -15.65 -16.37 18.88
N LEU A 104 -15.75 -16.78 17.62
CA LEU A 104 -14.68 -16.57 16.63
C LEU A 104 -14.35 -15.08 16.45
N ALA A 105 -15.36 -14.22 16.35
CA ALA A 105 -15.16 -12.78 16.28
C ALA A 105 -14.38 -12.26 17.49
N THR A 106 -14.70 -12.74 18.70
CA THR A 106 -13.99 -12.38 19.93
C THR A 106 -12.53 -12.81 19.90
N VAL A 107 -12.24 -14.05 19.52
CA VAL A 107 -10.86 -14.60 19.43
C VAL A 107 -10.03 -13.81 18.41
N PHE A 108 -10.59 -13.54 17.23
CA PHE A 108 -9.90 -12.80 16.18
C PHE A 108 -9.87 -11.28 16.44
N LYS A 109 -10.54 -10.80 17.49
CA LYS A 109 -10.74 -9.36 17.76
C LYS A 109 -11.41 -8.65 16.57
N ALA A 110 -12.34 -9.33 15.94
CA ALA A 110 -13.26 -8.78 14.95
C ALA A 110 -14.50 -8.21 15.65
N ARG A 111 -15.21 -7.31 14.98
CA ARG A 111 -16.45 -6.69 15.47
C ARG A 111 -17.61 -7.18 14.63
N VAL A 112 -18.73 -7.50 15.25
CA VAL A 112 -19.99 -7.72 14.51
C VAL A 112 -20.56 -6.35 14.17
N VAL A 113 -20.75 -6.07 12.88
CA VAL A 113 -21.25 -4.77 12.40
C VAL A 113 -22.67 -4.85 11.81
N ASP A 114 -23.14 -6.06 11.50
CA ASP A 114 -24.51 -6.31 11.05
C ASP A 114 -24.96 -7.73 11.45
N LEU A 115 -26.26 -7.87 11.72
CA LEU A 115 -26.91 -9.12 12.09
C LEU A 115 -28.28 -9.23 11.41
N ALA A 116 -28.36 -10.08 10.41
CA ALA A 116 -29.59 -10.44 9.71
C ALA A 116 -30.10 -11.82 10.17
N PRO A 117 -31.35 -12.22 9.83
CA PRO A 117 -31.88 -13.54 10.18
C PRO A 117 -31.05 -14.71 9.65
N GLU A 118 -30.42 -14.53 8.49
CA GLU A 118 -29.66 -15.53 7.73
C GLU A 118 -28.17 -15.21 7.58
N SER A 119 -27.68 -14.10 8.13
CA SER A 119 -26.26 -13.75 8.05
C SER A 119 -25.74 -12.88 9.19
N VAL A 120 -24.42 -12.93 9.38
CA VAL A 120 -23.66 -12.06 10.29
C VAL A 120 -22.56 -11.38 9.48
N MET A 121 -22.38 -10.07 9.65
CA MET A 121 -21.25 -9.35 9.08
C MET A 121 -20.20 -9.05 10.14
N LEU A 122 -18.97 -9.45 9.86
CA LEU A 122 -17.80 -9.19 10.69
C LEU A 122 -16.92 -8.12 10.05
N GLU A 123 -16.43 -7.19 10.86
CA GLU A 123 -15.39 -6.24 10.52
C GLU A 123 -14.10 -6.58 11.26
N MET A 124 -12.98 -6.58 10.54
CA MET A 124 -11.68 -6.86 11.11
C MET A 124 -10.62 -5.93 10.54
N THR A 125 -9.77 -5.37 11.42
CA THR A 125 -8.56 -4.64 11.03
C THR A 125 -7.31 -5.39 11.50
N GLY A 126 -6.38 -5.66 10.60
CA GLY A 126 -5.27 -6.57 10.89
C GLY A 126 -4.16 -6.57 9.86
N ALA A 127 -3.13 -7.39 10.11
CA ALA A 127 -2.24 -7.82 9.05
C ALA A 127 -3.01 -8.79 8.12
N ALA A 128 -2.65 -8.83 6.83
CA ALA A 128 -3.31 -9.68 5.85
C ALA A 128 -3.37 -11.15 6.28
N SER A 129 -2.31 -11.67 6.91
CA SER A 129 -2.27 -13.05 7.43
C SER A 129 -3.29 -13.32 8.53
N LYS A 130 -3.60 -12.32 9.36
CA LYS A 130 -4.59 -12.47 10.44
C LYS A 130 -6.01 -12.50 9.88
N ILE A 131 -6.29 -11.68 8.87
CA ILE A 131 -7.57 -11.68 8.14
C ILE A 131 -7.75 -13.02 7.42
N GLU A 132 -6.70 -13.49 6.74
CA GLU A 132 -6.71 -14.80 6.07
C GLU A 132 -6.98 -15.94 7.05
N GLY A 133 -6.38 -15.89 8.25
CA GLY A 133 -6.64 -16.88 9.30
C GLY A 133 -8.11 -16.93 9.75
N LEU A 134 -8.81 -15.79 9.82
CA LEU A 134 -10.24 -15.78 10.14
C LEU A 134 -11.07 -16.43 9.01
N ILE A 135 -10.77 -16.07 7.76
CA ILE A 135 -11.43 -16.64 6.57
C ILE A 135 -11.23 -18.16 6.53
N GLN A 136 -9.99 -18.61 6.79
CA GLN A 136 -9.65 -20.03 6.82
C GLN A 136 -10.41 -20.76 7.93
N VAL A 137 -10.39 -20.25 9.17
CA VAL A 137 -11.10 -20.90 10.29
C VAL A 137 -12.62 -20.97 10.05
N LEU A 138 -13.23 -19.92 9.49
CA LEU A 138 -14.64 -19.94 9.11
C LEU A 138 -14.92 -21.04 8.07
N THR A 139 -14.07 -21.13 7.04
CA THR A 139 -14.22 -22.10 5.96
C THR A 139 -14.04 -23.54 6.45
N GLU A 140 -12.98 -23.81 7.23
CA GLU A 140 -12.68 -25.13 7.80
C GLU A 140 -13.72 -25.58 8.84
N SER A 141 -14.35 -24.63 9.54
CA SER A 141 -15.44 -24.90 10.48
C SER A 141 -16.79 -25.13 9.78
N GLY A 142 -16.84 -25.16 8.44
CA GLY A 142 -18.03 -25.45 7.65
C GLY A 142 -18.99 -24.26 7.46
N TYR A 143 -18.56 -23.03 7.77
CA TYR A 143 -19.37 -21.84 7.50
C TYR A 143 -19.25 -21.44 6.02
N THR A 144 -20.35 -20.93 5.47
CA THR A 144 -20.36 -20.35 4.13
C THR A 144 -20.11 -18.85 4.20
N ILE A 145 -18.99 -18.41 3.63
CA ILE A 145 -18.72 -16.98 3.42
C ILE A 145 -19.50 -16.53 2.20
N LEU A 146 -20.37 -15.54 2.38
CA LEU A 146 -21.22 -14.98 1.34
C LEU A 146 -20.51 -13.87 0.55
N GLU A 147 -19.72 -13.06 1.24
CA GLU A 147 -19.07 -11.88 0.66
C GLU A 147 -17.83 -11.49 1.47
N VAL A 148 -16.78 -11.04 0.77
CA VAL A 148 -15.58 -10.46 1.36
C VAL A 148 -15.28 -9.15 0.67
N SER A 149 -15.13 -8.07 1.44
CA SER A 149 -14.70 -6.77 0.95
C SER A 149 -13.47 -6.30 1.71
N ARG A 150 -12.44 -5.88 0.99
CA ARG A 150 -11.09 -5.61 1.50
C ARG A 150 -10.60 -4.26 1.01
N THR A 151 -9.99 -3.47 1.89
CA THR A 151 -9.45 -2.14 1.53
C THR A 151 -8.12 -2.19 0.78
N GLY A 152 -7.45 -3.34 0.80
CA GLY A 152 -6.03 -3.43 0.47
C GLY A 152 -5.14 -2.96 1.63
N ARG A 153 -3.82 -3.04 1.42
CA ARG A 153 -2.81 -2.76 2.43
C ARG A 153 -2.55 -1.26 2.52
N MET A 154 -2.74 -0.71 3.71
CA MET A 154 -2.20 0.57 4.13
C MET A 154 -0.88 0.34 4.86
N ALA A 155 0.14 1.14 4.57
CA ALA A 155 1.44 1.06 5.22
C ALA A 155 1.87 2.45 5.73
N MET A 156 2.43 2.52 6.92
CA MET A 156 3.01 3.74 7.49
C MET A 156 4.28 3.42 8.26
N ARG A 157 5.36 4.17 8.04
CA ARG A 157 6.63 3.98 8.77
C ARG A 157 6.45 4.17 10.28
N ARG A 158 7.21 3.43 11.08
CA ARG A 158 7.29 3.56 12.54
C ARG A 158 8.34 4.62 12.91
N GLY A 159 8.13 5.33 14.01
CA GLY A 159 9.17 6.18 14.61
C GLY A 159 9.49 7.45 13.80
N HIS A 160 10.72 7.96 13.97
CA HIS A 160 11.15 9.28 13.53
C HIS A 160 10.76 9.56 12.07
N HIS A 161 9.70 10.34 11.97
CA HIS A 161 9.26 11.15 10.85
C HIS A 161 10.41 11.46 9.89
N THR A 162 10.25 11.12 8.61
CA THR A 162 11.13 11.65 7.55
C THR A 162 11.17 13.18 7.68
N SER A 163 12.33 13.79 7.36
CA SER A 163 12.68 15.19 7.66
C SER A 163 11.58 16.24 7.36
N ARG A 164 10.65 15.95 6.44
CA ARG A 164 9.55 16.83 6.06
C ARG A 164 8.38 16.84 7.04
N VAL A 165 8.08 15.75 7.75
CA VAL A 165 7.05 15.76 8.80
C VAL A 165 7.57 16.48 10.04
N LEU A 166 8.87 16.36 10.36
CA LEU A 166 9.52 17.19 11.37
C LEU A 166 9.48 18.69 10.98
N LYS A 167 9.70 19.01 9.70
CA LYS A 167 9.57 20.39 9.17
C LYS A 167 8.15 20.94 9.28
N ALA A 168 7.12 20.11 9.11
CA ALA A 168 5.71 20.49 9.26
C ALA A 168 5.27 20.65 10.73
N LEU A 169 5.93 19.94 11.66
CA LEU A 169 5.65 20.00 13.10
C LEU A 169 6.40 21.14 13.82
N GLY A 170 7.23 21.92 13.12
CA GLY A 170 7.88 23.12 13.66
C GLY A 170 8.94 22.85 14.74
N THR A 171 9.43 21.62 14.86
CA THR A 171 10.42 21.24 15.87
C THR A 171 11.81 21.78 15.50
N PRO A 172 12.52 22.51 16.39
CA PRO A 172 13.87 22.98 16.11
C PRO A 172 14.83 21.79 15.99
N HIS A 173 15.74 21.89 15.04
CA HIS A 173 16.78 20.92 14.72
C HIS A 173 17.63 20.66 15.99
N SER A 174 17.62 19.42 16.51
CA SER A 174 18.72 18.98 17.38
C SER A 174 19.84 18.54 16.44
N ASP A 175 20.94 19.30 16.44
CA ASP A 175 22.18 19.00 15.73
C ASP A 175 22.74 17.63 16.20
N HIS A 176 22.24 16.57 15.58
CA HIS A 176 22.96 15.32 15.48
C HIS A 176 23.33 15.17 14.01
N SER A 177 24.63 15.07 13.77
CA SER A 177 25.24 14.87 12.46
C SER A 177 24.63 13.65 11.77
N ASP A 178 23.64 13.89 10.91
CA ASP A 178 23.03 12.87 10.06
C ASP A 178 24.00 12.49 8.93
N GLU A 179 24.68 11.36 9.06
CA GLU A 179 25.34 10.66 7.95
C GLU A 179 24.33 10.02 6.95
N THR A 180 23.06 10.45 6.98
CA THR A 180 22.02 9.95 6.06
C THR A 180 21.27 11.07 5.32
N SER A 181 21.99 12.12 4.94
CA SER A 181 21.52 12.97 3.86
C SER A 181 21.47 12.14 2.57
N PHE A 182 20.27 11.89 2.05
CA PHE A 182 20.12 11.42 0.68
C PHE A 182 20.89 12.38 -0.25
N PRO A 183 21.59 11.86 -1.28
CA PRO A 183 22.32 12.72 -2.20
C PRO A 183 21.35 13.74 -2.82
N GLU A 184 21.82 14.97 -2.96
CA GLU A 184 21.09 16.00 -3.69
C GLU A 184 20.79 15.51 -5.11
N LYS A 185 19.73 16.07 -5.70
CA LYS A 185 19.38 15.76 -7.09
C LYS A 185 20.63 16.02 -7.94
N PRO A 186 21.15 15.01 -8.68
CA PRO A 186 22.38 15.18 -9.43
C PRO A 186 22.25 16.33 -10.41
N ASP A 187 23.34 17.08 -10.59
CA ASP A 187 23.40 18.18 -11.52
C ASP A 187 23.11 17.70 -12.95
N ALA A 188 22.60 18.59 -13.78
CA ALA A 188 22.15 18.25 -15.15
C ALA A 188 23.26 17.56 -15.98
N ASP A 189 24.52 17.83 -15.66
CA ASP A 189 25.70 17.29 -16.33
C ASP A 189 26.08 15.87 -15.86
N GLU A 190 25.53 15.40 -14.74
CA GLU A 190 25.68 14.04 -14.21
C GLU A 190 24.53 13.10 -14.64
N ILE A 191 23.48 13.66 -15.26
CA ILE A 191 22.36 12.91 -15.81
C ILE A 191 22.79 12.34 -17.16
N LEU A 192 22.96 11.01 -17.22
CA LEU A 192 23.25 10.32 -18.47
C LEU A 192 22.18 10.65 -19.54
N PRO A 193 22.58 10.97 -20.79
CA PRO A 193 21.64 11.25 -21.86
C PRO A 193 20.69 10.08 -22.10
N ASN A 194 19.42 10.37 -22.38
CA ASN A 194 18.42 9.35 -22.75
C ASN A 194 18.49 8.95 -24.24
N GLU A 195 19.47 9.45 -24.99
CA GLU A 195 19.69 9.11 -26.40
C GLU A 195 21.07 8.48 -26.57
N PHE A 196 21.10 7.23 -27.00
CA PHE A 196 22.32 6.53 -27.40
C PHE A 196 22.56 6.78 -28.89
N THR A 197 23.56 7.58 -29.24
CA THR A 197 24.00 7.73 -30.63
C THR A 197 24.68 6.43 -31.08
N GLY A 198 24.18 5.82 -32.17
CA GLY A 198 24.86 4.70 -32.85
C GLY A 198 24.23 3.30 -32.74
N VAL A 199 22.96 3.15 -32.34
CA VAL A 199 22.33 1.82 -32.16
C VAL A 199 21.56 1.30 -33.40
N HIS A 200 21.64 1.99 -34.55
CA HIS A 200 20.92 1.57 -35.77
C HIS A 200 21.78 1.46 -37.04
N GLU A 201 23.11 1.46 -36.94
CA GLU A 201 23.97 1.10 -38.07
C GLU A 201 24.50 -0.31 -37.84
N ASP A 202 23.70 -1.29 -38.26
CA ASP A 202 24.12 -2.54 -38.91
C ASP A 202 23.02 -3.60 -38.75
N GLU A 203 22.05 -3.57 -39.67
CA GLU A 203 21.33 -4.77 -40.12
C GLU A 203 20.72 -4.47 -41.50
N ALA A 204 21.50 -4.78 -42.54
CA ALA A 204 21.07 -4.98 -43.91
C ALA A 204 21.55 -6.36 -44.36
#